data_AF-A0A957N578-F1
#
_entry.id   AF-A0A957N578-F1
#
_cell.length_a   1.000
_cell.length_b   1.000
_cell.length_c   1.000
_cell.angle_alpha   90.00
_cell.angle_beta   90.00
_cell.angle_gamma   90.00
#
_symmetry.space_group_name_H-M   'P 1'
#
loop_
_entity.id
_entity.type
_entity.pdbx_description
1 polymer ?
#
loop_
_entity_poly.entity_id
_entity_poly.type
_entity_poly.pdbx_seq_one_letter_code
_entity_poly.pdbx_strand_id
1 'polypeptide(L)'
;MSASESSKSDPVAQLEAAYGAPSQAGFGSAVFHAPLDPATDLTAAAQEKYKYFVGELWDRWGEDAWMGPWREVYSRPAGAVPDIVAELGAIDDRDAALSAPMLLDNDPAALAAVFDDPALTDLRIFNLGDGAAMSGLLIAGRRAATNEATFLVFLLD
;
A
#
# COMPACT_ATOMS: atom_id res chain seq x y z
N MET A 1 -26.99 21.22 -26.70
CA MET A 1 -25.93 21.49 -25.71
C MET A 1 -25.97 20.34 -24.71
N SER A 2 -25.18 19.30 -24.95
CA SER A 2 -25.00 18.22 -23.99
C SER A 2 -23.75 18.55 -23.20
N ALA A 3 -23.90 18.78 -21.89
CA ALA A 3 -22.77 18.82 -20.98
C ALA A 3 -22.23 17.40 -20.92
N SER A 4 -21.03 17.17 -21.47
CA SER A 4 -20.28 15.94 -21.24
C SER A 4 -19.96 15.88 -19.75
N GLU A 5 -20.47 14.86 -19.07
CA GLU A 5 -20.05 14.48 -17.73
C GLU A 5 -18.51 14.35 -17.74
N SER A 6 -17.84 15.14 -16.90
CA SER A 6 -16.40 15.01 -16.69
C SER A 6 -16.13 13.58 -16.22
N SER A 7 -15.49 12.77 -17.08
CA SER A 7 -14.98 11.46 -16.69
C SER A 7 -13.97 11.66 -15.57
N LYS A 8 -14.39 11.49 -14.32
CA LYS A 8 -13.46 11.37 -13.21
C LYS A 8 -12.61 10.15 -13.51
N SER A 9 -11.33 10.39 -13.77
CA SER A 9 -10.31 9.36 -13.90
C SER A 9 -10.39 8.43 -12.69
N ASP A 10 -10.28 7.12 -12.93
CA ASP A 10 -10.25 6.09 -11.90
C ASP A 10 -9.10 6.36 -10.91
N PRO A 11 -9.37 6.55 -9.59
CA PRO A 11 -8.33 6.78 -8.60
C PRO A 11 -7.26 5.68 -8.55
N VAL A 12 -7.63 4.42 -8.77
CA VAL A 12 -6.66 3.31 -8.78
C VAL A 12 -5.72 3.43 -9.98
N ALA A 13 -6.25 3.77 -11.15
CA ALA A 13 -5.43 4.00 -12.33
C ALA A 13 -4.47 5.20 -12.16
N GLN A 14 -4.87 6.24 -11.41
CA GLN A 14 -3.97 7.34 -11.05
C GLN A 14 -2.86 6.87 -10.11
N LEU A 15 -3.21 6.05 -9.12
CA LEU A 15 -2.23 5.46 -8.22
C LEU A 15 -1.23 4.58 -8.98
N GLU A 16 -1.69 3.75 -9.92
CA GLU A 16 -0.82 2.95 -10.79
C GLU A 16 0.06 3.83 -11.70
N ALA A 17 -0.46 4.96 -12.20
CA ALA A 17 0.34 5.88 -13.00
C ALA A 17 1.47 6.54 -12.19
N ALA A 18 1.25 6.79 -10.90
CA ALA A 18 2.23 7.38 -10.01
C ALA A 18 3.24 6.33 -9.47
N TYR A 19 2.76 5.17 -9.03
CA TYR A 19 3.54 4.17 -8.28
C TYR A 19 3.78 2.86 -9.03
N GLY A 20 3.41 2.80 -10.31
CA GLY A 20 3.58 1.62 -11.15
C GLY A 20 2.44 0.63 -11.07
N ALA A 21 2.19 -0.02 -12.21
CA ALA A 21 1.26 -1.13 -12.36
C ALA A 21 1.72 -2.38 -11.57
N PRO A 22 0.83 -3.37 -11.33
CA PRO A 22 1.19 -4.62 -10.70
C PRO A 22 2.43 -5.27 -11.34
N SER A 23 3.44 -5.61 -10.54
CA SER A 23 4.70 -6.18 -11.05
C SER A 23 5.38 -7.10 -10.03
N GLN A 24 6.40 -7.83 -10.49
CA GLN A 24 7.32 -8.62 -9.66
C GLN A 24 8.74 -8.02 -9.70
N ALA A 25 8.82 -6.68 -9.63
CA ALA A 25 10.08 -5.96 -9.85
C ALA A 25 11.12 -6.20 -8.75
N GLY A 26 10.70 -6.67 -7.57
CA GLY A 26 11.57 -6.81 -6.40
C GLY A 26 11.88 -5.49 -5.69
N PHE A 27 11.98 -4.38 -6.43
CA PHE A 27 12.28 -3.04 -5.91
C PHE A 27 11.48 -1.96 -6.65
N GLY A 28 11.42 -0.77 -6.06
CA GLY A 28 10.60 0.34 -6.52
C GLY A 28 9.21 0.30 -5.91
N SER A 29 8.17 0.51 -6.73
CA SER A 29 6.78 0.39 -6.27
C SER A 29 5.90 -0.37 -7.24
N ALA A 30 4.79 -0.89 -6.71
CA ALA A 30 3.73 -1.48 -7.49
C ALA A 30 2.40 -1.34 -6.73
N VAL A 31 1.34 -1.02 -7.48
CA VAL A 31 -0.03 -1.04 -7.00
C VAL A 31 -0.70 -2.33 -7.41
N PHE A 32 -1.47 -2.92 -6.51
CA PHE A 32 -2.33 -4.07 -6.76
C PHE A 32 -3.75 -3.72 -6.35
N HIS A 33 -4.72 -4.07 -7.18
CA HIS A 33 -6.14 -3.86 -6.88
C HIS A 33 -6.94 -5.11 -7.23
N ALA A 34 -7.73 -5.61 -6.28
CA ALA A 34 -8.59 -6.77 -6.50
C ALA A 34 -9.70 -6.85 -5.44
N PRO A 35 -10.85 -7.46 -5.76
CA PRO A 35 -11.80 -7.90 -4.75
C PRO A 35 -11.19 -8.99 -3.87
N LEU A 36 -11.44 -8.91 -2.56
CA LEU A 36 -11.13 -9.97 -1.60
C LEU A 36 -12.40 -10.72 -1.20
N ASP A 37 -12.24 -11.99 -0.82
CA ASP A 37 -13.29 -12.66 -0.06
C ASP A 37 -13.48 -11.91 1.28
N PRO A 38 -14.72 -11.66 1.73
CA PRO A 38 -14.98 -10.98 3.01
C PRO A 38 -14.31 -11.66 4.22
N ALA A 39 -14.07 -12.96 4.16
CA ALA A 39 -13.38 -13.73 5.20
C ALA A 39 -11.86 -13.63 5.12
N THR A 40 -11.30 -13.12 4.02
CA THR A 40 -9.85 -12.94 3.89
C THR A 40 -9.36 -11.84 4.82
N ASP A 41 -8.34 -12.18 5.60
CA ASP A 41 -7.63 -11.23 6.43
C ASP A 41 -6.76 -10.28 5.57
N LEU A 42 -6.83 -8.99 5.86
CA LEU A 42 -6.14 -7.97 5.05
C LEU A 42 -4.61 -8.06 5.19
N THR A 43 -4.10 -8.48 6.35
CA THR A 43 -2.68 -8.71 6.57
C THR A 43 -2.20 -9.91 5.75
N ALA A 44 -2.94 -11.02 5.75
CA ALA A 44 -2.61 -12.17 4.92
C ALA A 44 -2.60 -11.82 3.42
N ALA A 45 -3.60 -11.07 2.94
CA ALA A 45 -3.64 -10.60 1.56
C ALA A 45 -2.47 -9.65 1.22
N ALA A 46 -2.08 -8.77 2.15
CA ALA A 46 -0.92 -7.89 2.00
C ALA A 46 0.38 -8.68 1.88
N GLN A 47 0.57 -9.72 2.71
CA GLN A 47 1.73 -10.62 2.62
C GLN A 47 1.80 -11.35 1.27
N GLU A 48 0.66 -11.80 0.74
CA GLU A 48 0.61 -12.41 -0.60
C GLU A 48 1.06 -11.43 -1.69
N LYS A 49 0.65 -10.16 -1.61
CA LYS A 49 1.11 -9.12 -2.57
C LYS A 49 2.59 -8.82 -2.40
N TYR A 50 3.07 -8.76 -1.17
CA TYR A 50 4.49 -8.56 -0.90
C TYR A 50 5.34 -9.71 -1.48
N LYS A 51 4.97 -10.95 -1.17
CA LYS A 51 5.63 -12.15 -1.73
C LYS A 51 5.62 -12.17 -3.25
N TYR A 52 4.47 -11.82 -3.85
CA TYR A 52 4.38 -11.73 -5.32
C TYR A 52 5.31 -10.66 -5.88
N PHE A 53 5.32 -9.45 -5.31
CA PHE A 53 6.15 -8.33 -5.75
C PHE A 53 7.64 -8.64 -5.68
N VAL A 54 8.08 -9.30 -4.61
CA VAL A 54 9.47 -9.72 -4.41
C VAL A 54 9.87 -10.82 -5.40
N GLY A 55 8.93 -11.67 -5.80
CA GLY A 55 9.12 -12.66 -6.87
C GLY A 55 10.25 -13.64 -6.57
N GLU A 56 11.13 -13.87 -7.55
CA GLU A 56 12.23 -14.83 -7.43
C GLU A 56 13.20 -14.52 -6.28
N LEU A 57 13.28 -13.27 -5.83
CA LEU A 57 14.13 -12.90 -4.69
C LEU A 57 13.60 -13.49 -3.38
N TRP A 58 12.29 -13.77 -3.30
CA TRP A 58 11.67 -14.43 -2.16
C TRP A 58 12.21 -15.84 -2.03
N ASP A 59 12.21 -16.59 -3.13
CA ASP A 59 12.68 -17.96 -3.18
C ASP A 59 14.21 -18.04 -3.01
N ARG A 60 14.95 -17.06 -3.53
CA ARG A 60 16.41 -17.01 -3.44
C ARG A 60 16.92 -16.79 -2.03
N TRP A 61 16.32 -15.84 -1.31
CA TRP A 61 16.80 -15.43 0.03
C TRP A 61 16.01 -16.05 1.18
N GLY A 62 14.84 -16.62 0.88
CA GLY A 62 13.98 -17.30 1.84
C GLY A 62 13.05 -16.37 2.59
N GLU A 63 11.94 -16.92 3.04
CA GLU A 63 10.88 -16.20 3.76
C GLU A 63 11.39 -15.50 5.03
N ASP A 64 12.27 -16.15 5.80
CA ASP A 64 12.80 -15.59 7.05
C ASP A 64 13.54 -14.25 6.83
N ALA A 65 14.20 -14.08 5.67
CA ALA A 65 14.92 -12.85 5.35
C ALA A 65 13.95 -11.68 5.09
N TRP A 66 12.85 -11.95 4.39
CA TRP A 66 11.86 -10.94 4.02
C TRP A 66 10.84 -10.65 5.13
N MET A 67 10.57 -11.66 5.97
CA MET A 67 9.60 -11.55 7.05
C MET A 67 10.20 -11.02 8.36
N GLY A 68 11.53 -10.94 8.48
CA GLY A 68 12.19 -10.42 9.69
C GLY A 68 11.69 -9.03 10.09
N PRO A 69 11.64 -8.05 9.18
CA PRO A 69 11.14 -6.70 9.48
C PRO A 69 9.64 -6.52 9.31
N TRP A 70 8.93 -7.54 8.80
CA TRP A 70 7.49 -7.46 8.57
C TRP A 70 6.75 -7.25 9.89
N ARG A 71 6.12 -6.09 10.02
CA ARG A 71 5.23 -5.77 11.14
C ARG A 71 4.24 -4.70 10.71
N GLU A 72 3.03 -4.77 11.28
CA GLU A 72 2.08 -3.67 11.18
C GLU A 72 2.64 -2.48 11.99
N VAL A 73 2.80 -1.35 11.32
CA VAL A 73 3.31 -0.10 11.93
C VAL A 73 2.22 0.95 12.10
N TYR A 74 1.09 0.76 11.43
CA TYR A 74 -0.08 1.61 11.57
C TYR A 74 -1.36 0.85 11.20
N SER A 75 -2.44 1.12 11.93
CA SER A 75 -3.79 0.75 11.56
C SER A 75 -4.71 1.93 11.83
N ARG A 76 -5.55 2.28 10.85
CA ARG A 76 -6.48 3.40 10.97
C ARG A 76 -7.56 3.06 12.02
N PRO A 77 -7.71 3.85 13.10
CA PRO A 77 -8.75 3.63 14.07
C PRO A 77 -10.14 3.75 13.46
N ALA A 78 -11.08 2.91 13.90
CA ALA A 78 -12.47 2.98 13.46
C ALA A 78 -13.07 4.36 13.75
N GLY A 79 -13.65 4.99 12.73
CA GLY A 79 -14.27 6.32 12.83
C GLY A 79 -13.29 7.50 12.79
N ALA A 80 -11.99 7.26 12.61
CA ALA A 80 -11.03 8.32 12.30
C ALA A 80 -11.39 9.02 10.98
N VAL A 81 -11.07 10.30 10.87
CA VAL A 81 -11.15 11.03 9.60
C VAL A 81 -9.97 10.56 8.73
N PRO A 82 -10.22 10.01 7.53
CA PRO A 82 -9.14 9.57 6.65
C PRO A 82 -8.22 10.73 6.24
N ASP A 83 -6.92 10.55 6.44
CA ASP A 83 -5.87 11.46 5.98
C ASP A 83 -4.55 10.71 5.84
N ILE A 84 -4.36 9.99 4.73
CA ILE A 84 -3.21 9.10 4.50
C ILE A 84 -1.87 9.83 4.60
N VAL A 85 -1.85 11.13 4.28
CA VAL A 85 -0.63 11.95 4.39
C VAL A 85 -0.28 12.17 5.87
N ALA A 86 -1.25 12.56 6.69
CA ALA A 86 -1.04 12.71 8.13
C ALA A 86 -0.75 11.36 8.80
N GLU A 87 -1.41 10.29 8.36
CA GLU A 87 -1.24 8.93 8.88
C GLU A 87 0.18 8.39 8.62
N LEU A 88 0.70 8.56 7.39
CA LEU A 88 2.09 8.24 7.06
C LEU A 88 3.09 9.08 7.88
N GLY A 89 2.79 10.36 8.10
CA GLY A 89 3.62 11.25 8.91
C GLY A 89 3.60 10.95 10.41
N ALA A 90 2.62 10.17 10.89
CA ALA A 90 2.44 9.80 12.29
C ALA A 90 3.02 8.41 12.63
N ILE A 91 3.68 7.73 11.69
CA ILE A 91 4.32 6.44 11.93
C ILE A 91 5.53 6.64 12.88
N ASP A 92 5.42 6.10 14.09
CA ASP A 92 6.47 6.17 15.11
C ASP A 92 7.61 5.16 14.86
N ASP A 93 7.35 4.14 14.03
CA ASP A 93 8.33 3.12 13.72
C ASP A 93 9.50 3.72 12.91
N ARG A 94 10.70 3.67 13.51
CA ARG A 94 11.88 4.37 12.97
C ARG A 94 12.26 3.92 11.56
N ASP A 95 12.13 2.63 11.27
CA ASP A 95 12.55 2.09 9.97
C ASP A 95 11.52 2.47 8.90
N ALA A 96 10.24 2.29 9.22
CA ALA A 96 9.13 2.66 8.34
C ALA A 96 9.06 4.18 8.07
N ALA A 97 9.38 5.00 9.08
CA ALA A 97 9.37 6.46 8.97
C ALA A 97 10.40 7.00 7.95
N LEU A 98 11.42 6.22 7.58
CA LEU A 98 12.36 6.61 6.53
C LEU A 98 11.75 6.53 5.12
N SER A 99 10.83 5.58 4.90
CA SER A 99 10.19 5.37 3.60
C SER A 99 8.97 6.27 3.39
N ALA A 100 8.30 6.71 4.45
CA ALA A 100 7.09 7.52 4.36
C ALA A 100 7.28 8.84 3.57
N PRO A 101 8.33 9.66 3.81
CA PRO A 101 8.56 10.87 3.00
C PRO A 101 8.78 10.57 1.51
N MET A 102 9.43 9.45 1.19
CA MET A 102 9.73 9.07 -0.20
C MET A 102 8.48 8.67 -0.98
N LEU A 103 7.52 8.00 -0.30
CA LEU A 103 6.18 7.79 -0.85
C LEU A 103 5.48 9.13 -1.11
N LEU A 104 5.51 10.04 -0.13
CA LEU A 104 4.84 11.34 -0.21
C LEU A 104 5.45 12.30 -1.23
N ASP A 105 6.73 12.15 -1.57
CA ASP A 105 7.40 12.97 -2.59
C ASP A 105 6.95 12.65 -4.02
N ASN A 106 6.32 11.49 -4.25
CA ASN A 106 5.90 11.06 -5.58
C ASN A 106 4.56 11.67 -5.99
N ASP A 107 3.45 11.20 -5.40
CA ASP A 107 2.13 11.78 -5.63
C ASP A 107 1.21 11.57 -4.41
N PRO A 108 1.18 12.54 -3.47
CA PRO A 108 0.33 12.44 -2.28
C PRO A 108 -1.15 12.62 -2.62
N ALA A 109 -1.48 13.26 -3.74
CA ALA A 109 -2.87 13.42 -4.18
C ALA A 109 -3.43 12.09 -4.70
N ALA A 110 -2.63 11.29 -5.42
CA ALA A 110 -3.02 9.95 -5.85
C ALA A 110 -3.22 9.00 -4.65
N LEU A 111 -2.37 9.09 -3.62
CA LEU A 111 -2.56 8.37 -2.36
C LEU A 111 -3.90 8.73 -1.71
N ALA A 112 -4.15 10.02 -1.49
CA ALA A 112 -5.37 10.50 -0.87
C ALA A 112 -6.63 10.10 -1.66
N ALA A 113 -6.57 10.16 -3.00
CA ALA A 113 -7.69 9.78 -3.86
C ALA A 113 -8.14 8.32 -3.67
N VAL A 114 -7.25 7.43 -3.22
CA VAL A 114 -7.56 6.02 -2.95
C VAL A 114 -7.78 5.76 -1.47
N PHE A 115 -6.85 6.19 -0.62
CA PHE A 115 -6.81 5.80 0.79
C PHE A 115 -7.64 6.72 1.70
N ASP A 116 -8.02 7.90 1.24
CA ASP A 116 -8.91 8.81 1.99
C ASP A 116 -10.38 8.69 1.55
N ASP A 117 -10.69 7.74 0.67
CA ASP A 117 -12.07 7.45 0.31
C ASP A 117 -12.85 6.98 1.55
N PRO A 118 -13.97 7.65 1.92
CA PRO A 118 -14.78 7.27 3.08
C PRO A 118 -15.34 5.84 3.03
N ALA A 119 -15.40 5.22 1.83
CA ALA A 119 -15.81 3.82 1.67
C ALA A 119 -14.70 2.83 2.10
N LEU A 120 -13.45 3.28 2.20
CA LEU A 120 -12.31 2.50 2.69
C LEU A 120 -12.25 2.59 4.21
N THR A 121 -12.57 1.48 4.86
CA THR A 121 -12.82 1.44 6.31
C THR A 121 -11.77 0.67 7.10
N ASP A 122 -10.97 -0.15 6.41
CA ASP A 122 -9.85 -0.89 6.98
C ASP A 122 -8.60 -0.46 6.22
N LEU A 123 -7.69 0.21 6.93
CA LEU A 123 -6.39 0.64 6.41
C LEU A 123 -5.31 0.17 7.36
N ARG A 124 -4.26 -0.43 6.79
CA ARG A 124 -3.10 -0.93 7.51
C ARG A 124 -1.84 -0.59 6.74
N ILE A 125 -0.77 -0.31 7.48
CA ILE A 125 0.55 -0.05 6.90
C ILE A 125 1.54 -1.01 7.54
N PHE A 126 2.34 -1.67 6.71
CA PHE A 126 3.33 -2.64 7.14
C PHE A 126 4.73 -2.18 6.76
N ASN A 127 5.68 -2.39 7.66
CA ASN A 127 7.10 -2.20 7.38
C ASN A 127 7.62 -3.34 6.50
N LEU A 128 8.46 -3.02 5.52
CA LEU A 128 9.13 -3.95 4.62
C LEU A 128 10.66 -3.75 4.67
N GLY A 129 11.40 -4.72 4.13
CA GLY A 129 12.85 -4.63 3.94
C GLY A 129 13.61 -5.70 4.70
N ASP A 130 14.88 -5.42 5.03
CA ASP A 130 15.74 -6.29 5.86
C ASP A 130 16.16 -5.61 7.19
N GLY A 131 15.71 -4.39 7.44
CA GLY A 131 16.12 -3.59 8.61
C GLY A 131 17.55 -3.06 8.51
N ALA A 132 18.15 -3.10 7.31
CA ALA A 132 19.50 -2.65 7.04
C ALA A 132 19.58 -1.90 5.69
N ALA A 133 19.84 -2.61 4.60
CA ALA A 133 20.00 -1.99 3.27
C ALA A 133 18.64 -1.67 2.64
N MET A 134 17.67 -2.56 2.84
CA MET A 134 16.36 -2.44 2.24
C MET A 134 15.37 -1.84 3.24
N SER A 135 14.59 -0.86 2.77
CA SER A 135 13.51 -0.23 3.54
C SER A 135 12.29 -0.02 2.67
N GLY A 136 11.11 -0.17 3.25
CA GLY A 136 9.89 -0.01 2.49
C GLY A 136 8.63 0.00 3.34
N LEU A 137 7.53 0.28 2.67
CA LEU A 137 6.19 0.26 3.24
C LEU A 137 5.22 -0.47 2.31
N LEU A 138 4.27 -1.17 2.91
CA LEU A 138 3.08 -1.65 2.23
C LEU A 138 1.85 -0.99 2.83
N ILE A 139 1.09 -0.24 2.04
CA ILE A 139 -0.21 0.32 2.44
C ILE A 139 -1.30 -0.60 1.89
N ALA A 140 -2.13 -1.16 2.77
CA ALA A 140 -3.26 -2.00 2.42
C ALA A 140 -4.56 -1.33 2.85
N GLY A 141 -5.50 -1.20 1.92
CA GLY A 141 -6.80 -0.61 2.18
C GLY A 141 -7.92 -1.48 1.64
N ARG A 142 -9.03 -1.60 2.39
CA ARG A 142 -10.22 -2.36 1.98
C ARG A 142 -11.51 -1.56 2.11
N ARG A 143 -12.33 -1.61 1.06
CA ARG A 143 -13.66 -1.00 1.00
C ARG A 143 -14.72 -1.88 1.66
N ALA A 144 -15.54 -1.32 2.54
CA ALA A 144 -16.53 -2.09 3.31
C ALA A 144 -17.62 -2.74 2.44
N ALA A 145 -18.13 -2.00 1.45
CA ALA A 145 -19.30 -2.43 0.67
C ALA A 145 -18.96 -3.46 -0.41
N THR A 146 -17.79 -3.34 -1.04
CA THR A 146 -17.39 -4.18 -2.19
C THR A 146 -16.34 -5.23 -1.83
N ASN A 147 -15.67 -5.09 -0.68
CA ASN A 147 -14.46 -5.84 -0.32
C ASN A 147 -13.32 -5.70 -1.33
N GLU A 148 -13.38 -4.70 -2.21
CA GLU A 148 -12.23 -4.31 -3.03
C GLU A 148 -11.11 -3.82 -2.14
N ALA A 149 -9.92 -4.35 -2.39
CA ALA A 149 -8.71 -3.97 -1.70
C ALA A 149 -7.69 -3.41 -2.68
N THR A 150 -6.99 -2.38 -2.21
CA THR A 150 -5.85 -1.79 -2.89
C THR A 150 -4.61 -1.95 -2.01
N PHE A 151 -3.52 -2.37 -2.61
CA PHE A 151 -2.23 -2.55 -1.97
C PHE A 151 -1.21 -1.72 -2.74
N LEU A 152 -0.49 -0.84 -2.05
CA LEU A 152 0.69 -0.18 -2.59
C LEU A 152 1.91 -0.74 -1.88
N VAL A 153 2.78 -1.40 -2.65
CA VAL A 153 4.09 -1.85 -2.18
C VAL A 153 5.12 -0.83 -2.61
N PHE A 154 5.99 -0.39 -1.70
CA PHE A 154 7.14 0.46 -1.98
C PHE A 154 8.36 -0.11 -1.24
N LEU A 155 9.41 -0.47 -1.97
CA LEU A 155 10.60 -1.10 -1.43
C LEU A 155 11.85 -0.57 -2.13
N LEU A 156 12.83 -0.17 -1.33
CA LEU A 156 14.12 0.36 -1.79
C LEU A 156 15.26 -0.56 -1.34
N ASP A 157 16.40 -0.43 -2.03
CA ASP A 157 17.71 -1.04 -1.75
C ASP A 157 18.77 0.05 -1.54
#